data_AF-A0A368U8T9-F1
#
_entry.id   AF-A0A368U8T9-F1
#
_cell.length_a   1.000
_cell.length_b   1.000
_cell.length_c   1.000
_cell.angle_alpha   90.00
_cell.angle_beta   90.00
_cell.angle_gamma   90.00
#
_symmetry.space_group_name_H-M   'P 1'
#
loop_
_entity.id
_entity.type
_entity.pdbx_description
1 polymer ?
#
loop_
_entity_poly.entity_id
_entity_poly.type
_entity_poly.pdbx_seq_one_letter_code
_entity_poly.pdbx_strand_id
1 'polypeptide(L)'
;MLNQRHDQTIANAKASLDAERQLQSLANDIDATLLNVFPDSATFTRKTNFVYEIAALFTVVGIPFHLYRGEAWSAERGKLDLEGAEGHEWLEVPTRFGRVIVDPTLRCKLMDVWEDGIDFDIPTVLTPKQAAGIGRAFCGERQPLDDYFFSTNTNEAENALGDVRLLAENHARFFGSVAAERREPAVLETD
;
A
#
# COMPACT_ATOMS: atom_id res chain seq x y z
N MET A 1 18.35 3.71 -39.66
CA MET A 1 17.54 2.90 -38.71
C MET A 1 18.16 2.75 -37.33
N LEU A 2 19.49 2.87 -37.14
CA LEU A 2 20.13 2.84 -35.81
C LEU A 2 19.74 4.03 -34.91
N ASN A 3 19.69 5.26 -35.45
CA ASN A 3 19.31 6.44 -34.67
C ASN A 3 17.87 6.37 -34.14
N GLN A 4 16.92 5.87 -34.93
CA GLN A 4 15.53 5.69 -34.49
C GLN A 4 15.40 4.70 -33.32
N ARG A 5 16.19 3.61 -33.30
CA ARG A 5 16.20 2.66 -32.17
C ARG A 5 16.84 3.24 -30.91
N HIS A 6 17.85 4.10 -31.08
CA HIS A 6 18.51 4.78 -29.97
C HIS A 6 17.60 5.85 -29.34
N ASP A 7 16.97 6.69 -30.16
CA ASP A 7 16.03 7.72 -29.71
C ASP A 7 14.82 7.11 -28.99
N GLN A 8 14.32 5.96 -29.49
CA GLN A 8 13.21 5.25 -28.86
C GLN A 8 13.61 4.60 -27.52
N THR A 9 14.84 4.10 -27.40
CA THR A 9 15.37 3.61 -26.12
C THR A 9 15.46 4.72 -25.08
N ILE A 10 15.96 5.90 -25.46
CA ILE A 10 16.07 7.06 -24.55
C ILE A 10 14.68 7.55 -24.13
N ALA A 11 13.73 7.65 -25.07
CA ALA A 11 12.36 8.07 -24.78
C ALA A 11 11.68 7.10 -23.80
N ASN A 12 11.80 5.80 -24.01
CA ASN A 12 11.26 4.78 -23.12
C ASN A 12 11.89 4.82 -21.73
N ALA A 13 13.22 5.01 -21.65
CA ALA A 13 13.92 5.14 -20.37
C ALA A 13 13.47 6.37 -19.58
N LYS A 14 13.29 7.52 -20.24
CA LYS A 14 12.76 8.74 -19.62
C LYS A 14 11.33 8.54 -19.11
N ALA A 15 10.45 7.96 -19.92
CA ALA A 15 9.07 7.68 -19.51
C ALA A 15 9.00 6.75 -18.30
N SER A 16 9.84 5.71 -18.24
CA SER A 16 9.92 4.79 -17.10
C SER A 16 10.43 5.49 -15.83
N LEU A 17 11.42 6.37 -15.96
CA LEU A 17 11.94 7.14 -14.83
C LEU A 17 10.90 8.13 -14.30
N ASP A 18 10.17 8.80 -15.19
CA ASP A 18 9.13 9.75 -14.79
C ASP A 18 7.96 9.03 -14.11
N ALA A 19 7.52 7.87 -14.63
CA ALA A 19 6.51 7.03 -13.98
C ALA A 19 6.94 6.61 -12.56
N GLU A 20 8.20 6.21 -12.38
CA GLU A 20 8.76 5.87 -11.07
C GLU A 20 8.73 7.06 -10.10
N ARG A 21 9.12 8.25 -10.57
CA ARG A 21 9.08 9.47 -9.74
C ARG A 21 7.66 9.81 -9.30
N GLN A 22 6.67 9.62 -10.18
CA GLN A 22 5.26 9.85 -9.80
C GLN A 22 4.79 8.83 -8.76
N LEU A 23 5.13 7.54 -8.93
CA LEU A 23 4.84 6.51 -7.92
C LEU A 23 5.52 6.81 -6.59
N GLN A 24 6.78 7.24 -6.61
CA GLN A 24 7.53 7.59 -5.41
C GLN A 24 6.89 8.77 -4.67
N SER A 25 6.49 9.82 -5.41
CA SER A 25 5.81 10.97 -4.81
C SER A 25 4.53 10.55 -4.12
N LEU A 26 3.71 9.71 -4.77
CA LEU A 26 2.49 9.18 -4.17
C LEU A 26 2.79 8.30 -2.95
N ALA A 27 3.78 7.41 -3.03
CA ALA A 27 4.18 6.57 -1.91
C ALA A 27 4.56 7.39 -0.69
N ASN A 28 5.37 8.44 -0.87
CA ASN A 28 5.76 9.35 0.20
C ASN A 28 4.58 10.12 0.79
N ASP A 29 3.65 10.58 -0.05
CA ASP A 29 2.47 11.32 0.42
C ASP A 29 1.50 10.40 1.18
N ILE A 30 1.32 9.16 0.73
CA ILE A 30 0.57 8.14 1.47
C ILE A 30 1.28 7.85 2.80
N ASP A 31 2.59 7.61 2.81
CA ASP A 31 3.37 7.34 4.03
C ASP A 31 3.23 8.49 5.03
N ALA A 32 3.43 9.73 4.59
CA ALA A 32 3.29 10.92 5.43
C ALA A 32 1.86 11.10 5.96
N THR A 33 0.86 10.83 5.12
CA THR A 33 -0.55 10.86 5.54
C THR A 33 -0.77 9.81 6.63
N LEU A 34 -0.37 8.56 6.41
CA LEU A 34 -0.58 7.44 7.34
C LEU A 34 0.22 7.55 8.64
N LEU A 35 1.44 8.10 8.59
CA LEU A 35 2.27 8.38 9.77
C LEU A 35 1.63 9.42 10.70
N ASN A 36 0.85 10.35 10.16
CA ASN A 36 0.09 11.32 10.96
C ASN A 36 -1.16 10.68 11.61
N VAL A 37 -1.69 9.60 11.03
CA VAL A 37 -2.87 8.87 11.54
C VAL A 37 -2.50 7.88 12.64
N PHE A 38 -1.37 7.19 12.46
CA PHE A 38 -0.92 6.11 13.33
C PHE A 38 0.47 6.42 13.89
N PRO A 39 0.60 7.35 14.87
CA PRO A 39 1.88 7.63 15.48
C PRO A 39 2.37 6.37 16.21
N ASP A 40 3.40 5.76 15.64
CA ASP A 40 4.10 4.58 16.13
C ASP A 40 3.21 3.36 16.40
N SER A 41 3.26 2.38 15.49
CA SER A 41 2.64 1.06 15.64
C SER A 41 3.01 0.36 16.96
N ALA A 42 4.10 0.77 17.64
CA ALA A 42 4.51 0.26 18.94
C ALA A 42 3.68 0.80 20.13
N THR A 43 2.78 1.77 19.94
CA THR A 43 2.04 2.40 21.06
C THR A 43 0.62 1.85 21.28
N PHE A 44 0.13 0.97 20.40
CA PHE A 44 -1.27 0.52 20.44
C PHE A 44 -1.46 -0.72 21.32
N THR A 45 -2.37 -0.59 22.30
CA THR A 45 -2.68 -1.59 23.33
C THR A 45 -3.62 -2.71 22.88
N ARG A 46 -4.11 -2.66 21.64
CA ARG A 46 -4.96 -3.70 21.03
C ARG A 46 -4.36 -4.13 19.71
N LYS A 47 -4.52 -5.42 19.36
CA LYS A 47 -4.19 -5.96 18.03
C LYS A 47 -5.17 -5.37 17.01
N THR A 48 -5.03 -4.10 16.68
CA THR A 48 -5.71 -3.46 15.56
C THR A 48 -5.01 -3.94 14.30
N ASN A 49 -5.77 -4.44 13.34
CA ASN A 49 -5.20 -4.81 12.05
C ASN A 49 -5.14 -3.55 11.19
N PHE A 50 -3.99 -2.86 11.24
CA PHE A 50 -3.77 -1.56 10.59
C PHE A 50 -4.10 -1.56 9.10
N VAL A 51 -3.87 -2.69 8.41
CA VAL A 51 -4.21 -2.87 7.00
C VAL A 51 -5.70 -2.61 6.76
N TYR A 52 -6.58 -3.03 7.68
CA TYR A 52 -8.03 -2.84 7.56
C TYR A 52 -8.51 -1.44 7.91
N GLU A 53 -7.87 -0.77 8.87
CA GLU A 53 -8.19 0.63 9.17
C GLU A 53 -7.87 1.52 7.97
N ILE A 54 -6.71 1.30 7.34
CA ILE A 54 -6.32 2.01 6.11
C ILE A 54 -7.28 1.68 4.98
N ALA A 55 -7.64 0.40 4.80
CA ALA A 55 -8.62 -0.01 3.80
C ALA A 55 -9.97 0.70 3.99
N ALA A 56 -10.46 0.78 5.23
CA ALA A 56 -11.70 1.48 5.55
C ALA A 56 -11.63 2.97 5.19
N LEU A 57 -10.54 3.65 5.58
CA LEU A 57 -10.32 5.05 5.24
C LEU A 57 -10.30 5.26 3.72
N PHE A 58 -9.58 4.41 2.99
CA PHE A 58 -9.51 4.46 1.53
C PHE A 58 -10.87 4.22 0.88
N THR A 59 -11.67 3.28 1.39
CA THR A 59 -13.06 3.08 0.95
C THR A 59 -13.91 4.33 1.15
N VAL A 60 -13.83 4.97 2.32
CA VAL A 60 -14.62 6.17 2.64
C VAL A 60 -14.24 7.35 1.72
N VAL A 61 -12.95 7.54 1.43
CA VAL A 61 -12.49 8.65 0.58
C VAL A 61 -12.49 8.33 -0.92
N GLY A 62 -12.72 7.07 -1.30
CA GLY A 62 -12.72 6.63 -2.69
C GLY A 62 -11.32 6.45 -3.31
N ILE A 63 -10.29 6.20 -2.49
CA ILE A 63 -8.97 5.77 -3.00
C ILE A 63 -9.09 4.30 -3.42
N PRO A 64 -8.74 3.92 -4.66
CA PRO A 64 -8.78 2.54 -5.07
C PRO A 64 -7.66 1.74 -4.40
N PHE A 65 -7.97 0.51 -3.99
CA PHE A 65 -6.97 -0.41 -3.46
C PHE A 65 -7.38 -1.86 -3.68
N HIS A 66 -6.42 -2.76 -3.50
CA HIS A 66 -6.62 -4.20 -3.45
C HIS A 66 -5.99 -4.73 -2.16
N LEU A 67 -6.77 -5.48 -1.38
CA LEU A 67 -6.28 -6.18 -0.21
C LEU A 67 -5.66 -7.52 -0.65
N TYR A 68 -4.49 -7.84 -0.10
CA TYR A 68 -3.82 -9.11 -0.33
C TYR A 68 -3.49 -9.81 0.97
N ARG A 69 -3.45 -11.14 0.92
CA ARG A 69 -2.96 -12.01 1.98
C ARG A 69 -2.04 -13.09 1.41
N GLY A 70 -0.92 -13.35 2.08
CA GLY A 70 0.03 -14.37 1.67
C GLY A 70 1.33 -14.31 2.45
N GLU A 71 2.46 -14.41 1.75
CA GLU A 71 3.81 -14.37 2.30
C GLU A 71 4.47 -13.03 1.96
N ALA A 72 5.08 -12.40 2.96
CA ALA A 72 5.89 -11.22 2.80
C ALA A 72 7.27 -11.44 3.40
N TRP A 73 8.31 -10.99 2.70
CA TRP A 73 9.69 -11.21 3.11
C TRP A 73 10.46 -9.90 3.18
N SER A 74 11.36 -9.79 4.17
CA SER A 74 12.29 -8.68 4.31
C SER A 74 13.67 -9.19 4.69
N ALA A 75 14.71 -8.53 4.18
CA ALA A 75 16.06 -8.70 4.71
C ALA A 75 16.19 -7.92 6.03
N GLU A 76 16.86 -8.50 7.02
CA GLU A 76 17.38 -7.75 8.17
C GLU A 76 18.66 -7.02 7.76
N ARG A 77 18.87 -5.80 8.28
CA ARG A 77 20.05 -5.02 7.94
C ARG A 77 21.33 -5.77 8.35
N GLY A 78 22.17 -6.08 7.37
CA GLY A 78 23.44 -6.79 7.59
C GLY A 78 23.33 -8.32 7.58
N LYS A 79 22.14 -8.88 7.37
CA LYS A 79 21.94 -10.31 7.10
C LYS A 79 21.69 -10.55 5.60
N LEU A 80 22.06 -11.74 5.11
CA LEU A 80 21.83 -12.16 3.72
C LEU A 80 20.52 -12.95 3.55
N ASP A 81 20.01 -13.52 4.65
CA ASP A 81 18.81 -14.35 4.63
C ASP A 81 17.55 -13.46 4.71
N LEU A 82 16.53 -13.85 3.96
CA LEU A 82 15.21 -13.22 4.00
C LEU A 82 14.37 -13.84 5.11
N GLU A 83 13.78 -13.00 5.95
CA GLU A 83 12.81 -13.43 6.96
C GLU A 83 11.40 -13.26 6.41
N GLY A 84 10.61 -14.33 6.48
CA GLY A 84 9.26 -14.41 5.94
C GLY A 84 8.19 -14.37 7.01
N ALA A 85 7.09 -13.66 6.73
CA ALA A 85 5.86 -13.67 7.49
C ALA A 85 4.75 -14.33 6.66
N GLU A 86 4.31 -15.52 7.07
CA GLU A 86 3.18 -16.22 6.47
C GLU A 86 1.84 -15.65 6.94
N GLY A 87 0.83 -15.69 6.06
CA GLY A 87 -0.51 -15.15 6.34
C GLY A 87 -0.50 -13.64 6.57
N HIS A 88 0.50 -12.94 6.04
CA HIS A 88 0.68 -11.50 6.11
C HIS A 88 -0.25 -10.77 5.16
N GLU A 89 -0.67 -9.56 5.55
CA GLU A 89 -1.69 -8.78 4.86
C GLU A 89 -1.12 -7.42 4.47
N TRP A 90 -1.48 -6.92 3.29
CA TRP A 90 -1.08 -5.60 2.78
C TRP A 90 -2.10 -5.07 1.78
N LEU A 91 -2.00 -3.77 1.47
CA LEU A 91 -2.76 -3.15 0.39
C LEU A 91 -1.86 -2.84 -0.79
N GLU A 92 -2.39 -2.99 -2.00
CA GLU A 92 -1.83 -2.38 -3.21
C GLU A 92 -2.78 -1.29 -3.72
N VAL A 93 -2.26 -0.08 -3.90
CA VAL A 93 -2.99 1.05 -4.48
C VAL A 93 -2.68 1.09 -5.98
N PRO A 94 -3.61 0.69 -6.85
CA PRO A 94 -3.40 0.78 -8.29
C PRO A 94 -3.42 2.24 -8.76
N THR A 95 -2.59 2.53 -9.75
CA THR A 95 -2.47 3.84 -10.39
C THR A 95 -2.28 3.67 -11.89
N ARG A 96 -2.41 4.76 -12.65
CA ARG A 96 -2.06 4.78 -14.07
C ARG A 96 -0.57 4.51 -14.37
N PHE A 97 0.29 4.56 -13.35
CA PHE A 97 1.74 4.39 -13.48
C PHE A 97 2.23 3.03 -12.98
N GLY A 98 1.35 2.21 -12.40
CA GLY A 98 1.71 0.96 -11.72
C GLY A 98 0.96 0.85 -10.40
N ARG A 99 1.65 0.47 -9.34
CA ARG A 99 1.05 0.32 -8.01
C ARG A 99 1.98 0.82 -6.91
N VAL A 100 1.39 1.23 -5.80
CA VAL A 100 2.07 1.50 -4.54
C VAL A 100 1.68 0.40 -3.54
N ILE A 101 2.65 -0.12 -2.80
CA ILE A 101 2.44 -1.14 -1.77
C ILE A 101 2.36 -0.43 -0.42
N VAL A 102 1.32 -0.71 0.35
CA VAL A 102 1.08 -0.18 1.71
C VAL A 102 1.01 -1.37 2.66
N ASP A 103 2.02 -1.49 3.50
CA ASP A 103 2.21 -2.57 4.46
C ASP A 103 2.72 -2.00 5.80
N PRO A 104 1.80 -1.59 6.67
CA PRO A 104 2.10 -0.98 7.96
C PRO A 104 2.56 -2.00 9.02
N THR A 105 2.41 -3.29 8.78
CA THR A 105 2.45 -4.31 9.85
C THR A 105 3.58 -5.33 9.73
N LEU A 106 4.33 -5.36 8.63
CA LEU A 106 5.37 -6.38 8.43
C LEU A 106 6.40 -6.38 9.55
N ARG A 107 6.87 -5.21 9.98
CA ARG A 107 7.82 -5.10 11.10
C ARG A 107 7.27 -5.73 12.38
N CYS A 108 6.00 -5.49 12.70
CA CYS A 108 5.36 -6.05 13.89
C CYS A 108 5.25 -7.58 13.83
N LYS A 109 5.01 -8.13 12.64
CA LYS A 109 4.86 -9.58 12.41
C LYS A 109 6.19 -10.33 12.48
N LEU A 110 7.26 -9.74 11.98
CA LEU A 110 8.59 -10.35 12.03
C LEU A 110 9.19 -10.35 13.45
N MET A 111 8.88 -9.34 14.27
CA MET A 111 9.48 -9.18 15.61
C MET A 111 8.66 -9.79 16.76
N ASP A 112 7.58 -10.54 16.48
CA ASP A 112 6.57 -11.07 17.44
C ASP A 112 6.13 -10.08 18.55
N VAL A 113 6.27 -8.79 18.23
CA VAL A 113 6.18 -7.60 19.08
C VAL A 113 7.18 -7.60 20.28
N TRP A 114 7.99 -6.53 20.36
CA TRP A 114 8.72 -6.02 21.55
C TRP A 114 10.14 -6.50 21.88
N GLU A 115 10.86 -7.23 21.03
CA GLU A 115 12.30 -7.43 21.29
C GLU A 115 13.12 -6.19 20.86
N ASP A 116 13.66 -5.48 21.86
CA ASP A 116 14.66 -4.43 21.65
C ASP A 116 15.90 -5.01 20.95
N GLY A 117 16.23 -4.52 19.75
CA GLY A 117 17.53 -4.77 19.13
C GLY A 117 17.52 -5.29 17.69
N ILE A 118 16.36 -5.61 17.09
CA ILE A 118 16.29 -6.02 15.68
C ILE A 118 16.07 -4.79 14.77
N ASP A 119 17.05 -4.50 13.91
CA ASP A 119 17.03 -3.35 12.98
C ASP A 119 16.56 -3.78 11.59
N PHE A 120 15.24 -3.74 11.41
CA PHE A 120 14.62 -3.89 10.11
C PHE A 120 14.46 -2.55 9.41
N ASP A 121 14.94 -2.46 8.17
CA ASP A 121 14.69 -1.34 7.27
C ASP A 121 13.37 -1.56 6.53
N ILE A 122 12.23 -1.42 7.23
CA ILE A 122 10.90 -1.69 6.67
C ILE A 122 10.12 -0.37 6.51
N PRO A 123 10.15 0.25 5.32
CA PRO A 123 9.20 1.29 4.95
C PRO A 123 7.77 0.76 4.98
N THR A 124 6.81 1.56 5.44
CA THR A 124 5.41 1.13 5.45
C THR A 124 4.73 1.32 4.10
N VAL A 125 5.23 2.26 3.29
CA VAL A 125 4.72 2.51 1.94
C VAL A 125 5.88 2.60 0.95
N LEU A 126 5.76 1.93 -0.19
CA LEU A 126 6.85 1.81 -1.15
C LEU A 126 6.38 1.50 -2.57
N THR A 127 7.22 1.83 -3.55
CA THR A 127 7.06 1.32 -4.92
C THR A 127 7.61 -0.11 -5.04
N PRO A 128 7.19 -0.90 -6.05
CA PRO A 128 7.79 -2.21 -6.32
C PRO A 128 9.30 -2.17 -6.54
N LYS A 129 9.83 -1.08 -7.13
CA LYS A 129 11.29 -0.93 -7.31
C LYS A 129 11.99 -0.66 -5.99
N GLN A 130 11.41 0.15 -5.11
CA GLN A 130 11.95 0.31 -3.75
C GLN A 130 11.93 -1.00 -2.98
N ALA A 131 10.83 -1.76 -3.04
CA ALA A 131 10.73 -3.10 -2.45
C ALA A 131 11.90 -3.97 -2.89
N ALA A 132 12.09 -4.12 -4.21
CA ALA A 132 13.19 -4.92 -4.75
C ALA A 132 14.57 -4.38 -4.34
N GLY A 133 14.74 -3.06 -4.31
CA GLY A 133 16.00 -2.40 -3.94
C GLY A 133 16.43 -2.65 -2.50
N ILE A 134 15.48 -2.89 -1.59
CA ILE A 134 15.73 -3.23 -0.18
C ILE A 134 15.60 -4.72 0.13
N GLY A 135 15.46 -5.57 -0.89
CA GLY A 135 15.32 -7.02 -0.71
C GLY A 135 13.97 -7.45 -0.14
N ARG A 136 12.90 -6.71 -0.44
CA ARG A 136 11.52 -7.03 -0.03
C ARG A 136 10.75 -7.72 -1.14
N ALA A 137 10.00 -8.76 -0.77
CA ALA A 137 9.14 -9.50 -1.69
C ALA A 137 7.75 -9.73 -1.10
N PHE A 138 6.78 -9.95 -1.98
CA PHE A 138 5.38 -10.22 -1.64
C PHE A 138 4.81 -11.28 -2.58
N CYS A 139 4.13 -12.27 -2.04
CA CYS A 139 3.43 -13.31 -2.78
C CYS A 139 2.12 -13.61 -2.08
N GLY A 140 0.99 -13.39 -2.74
CA GLY A 140 -0.30 -13.65 -2.12
C GLY A 140 -1.45 -13.44 -3.07
N GLU A 141 -2.63 -13.69 -2.53
CA GLU A 141 -3.88 -13.65 -3.28
C GLU A 141 -4.73 -12.46 -2.85
N ARG A 142 -5.48 -11.90 -3.80
CA ARG A 142 -6.44 -10.83 -3.51
C ARG A 142 -7.55 -11.36 -2.62
N GLN A 143 -7.86 -10.60 -1.58
CA GLN A 143 -8.93 -10.93 -0.65
C GLN A 143 -10.14 -10.00 -0.86
N PRO A 144 -11.37 -10.51 -0.72
CA PRO A 144 -12.55 -9.64 -0.66
C PRO A 144 -12.54 -8.82 0.62
N LEU A 145 -13.15 -7.63 0.58
CA LEU A 145 -13.33 -6.78 1.76
C LEU A 145 -14.50 -7.26 2.64
N ASP A 146 -15.46 -7.96 2.05
CA ASP A 146 -16.71 -8.40 2.70
C ASP A 146 -16.47 -9.41 3.84
N ASP A 147 -15.31 -10.08 3.84
CA ASP A 147 -14.92 -11.04 4.89
C ASP A 147 -14.48 -10.36 6.20
N TYR A 148 -14.44 -9.02 6.23
CA TYR A 148 -13.85 -8.26 7.34
C TYR A 148 -14.81 -7.22 7.91
N PHE A 149 -14.95 -7.25 9.24
CA PHE A 149 -15.75 -6.29 9.98
C PHE A 149 -14.95 -4.99 10.17
N PHE A 150 -15.30 -3.94 9.43
CA PHE A 150 -14.75 -2.61 9.68
C PHE A 150 -15.31 -2.08 11.00
N SER A 151 -14.47 -1.95 12.02
CA SER A 151 -14.77 -1.05 13.12
C SER A 151 -13.85 0.14 13.01
N THR A 152 -14.25 1.19 12.29
CA THR A 152 -13.55 2.50 12.31
C THR A 152 -13.70 3.20 13.68
N ASN A 153 -13.83 2.45 14.76
CA ASN A 153 -14.19 2.90 16.12
C ASN A 153 -12.97 3.47 16.86
N THR A 154 -12.16 4.27 16.18
CA THR A 154 -11.03 4.96 16.79
C THR A 154 -11.13 6.45 16.42
N ASN A 155 -11.02 7.33 17.41
CA ASN A 155 -11.01 8.79 17.19
C ASN A 155 -9.87 9.18 16.22
N GLU A 156 -8.84 8.35 16.16
CA GLU A 156 -7.68 8.41 15.29
C GLU A 156 -8.06 8.30 13.81
N ALA A 157 -8.96 7.39 13.44
CA ALA A 157 -9.47 7.26 12.07
C ALA A 157 -10.32 8.48 11.66
N GLU A 158 -11.07 9.08 12.59
CA GLU A 158 -11.81 10.33 12.31
C GLU A 158 -10.88 11.52 12.09
N ASN A 159 -9.80 11.63 12.87
CA ASN A 159 -8.78 12.67 12.71
C ASN A 159 -8.02 12.53 11.38
N ALA A 160 -7.78 11.29 10.93
CA ALA A 160 -7.14 10.96 9.66
C ALA A 160 -7.92 11.40 8.43
N LEU A 161 -9.25 11.42 8.53
CA LEU A 161 -10.12 11.46 7.37
C LEU A 161 -9.92 12.72 6.53
N GLY A 162 -9.61 13.85 7.17
CA GLY A 162 -9.30 15.10 6.49
C GLY A 162 -8.05 15.00 5.62
N ASP A 163 -6.97 14.46 6.18
CA ASP A 163 -5.69 14.33 5.48
C ASP A 163 -5.76 13.29 4.35
N VAL A 164 -6.42 12.16 4.61
CA VAL A 164 -6.64 11.11 3.60
C VAL A 164 -7.55 11.61 2.46
N ARG A 165 -8.53 12.46 2.76
CA ARG A 165 -9.34 13.12 1.72
C ARG A 165 -8.51 14.08 0.88
N LEU A 166 -7.66 14.89 1.50
CA LEU A 166 -6.77 15.81 0.79
C LEU A 166 -5.78 15.03 -0.10
N LEU A 167 -5.26 13.90 0.37
CA LEU A 167 -4.46 12.97 -0.43
C LEU A 167 -5.22 12.49 -1.67
N ALA A 168 -6.48 12.04 -1.50
CA ALA A 168 -7.32 11.60 -2.60
C ALA A 168 -7.55 12.70 -3.65
N GLU A 169 -7.83 13.93 -3.19
CA GLU A 169 -8.03 15.10 -4.05
C GLU A 169 -6.76 15.49 -4.82
N ASN A 170 -5.62 15.57 -4.14
CA ASN A 170 -4.34 15.95 -4.73
C ASN A 170 -3.85 14.93 -5.79
N HIS A 171 -4.18 13.66 -5.59
CA HIS A 171 -3.74 12.56 -6.44
C HIS A 171 -4.85 11.92 -7.28
N ALA A 172 -6.01 12.55 -7.40
CA ALA A 172 -7.14 12.04 -8.19
C ALA A 172 -6.73 11.64 -9.64
N ARG A 173 -5.81 12.41 -10.24
CA ARG A 173 -5.26 12.15 -11.58
C ARG A 173 -4.37 10.89 -11.67
N PHE A 174 -3.86 10.36 -10.57
CA PHE A 174 -3.00 9.17 -10.53
C PHE A 174 -3.82 7.89 -10.45
N PHE A 175 -4.91 7.91 -9.70
CA PHE A 175 -5.80 6.76 -9.51
C PHE A 175 -6.56 6.39 -10.78
N GLY A 176 -6.66 7.31 -11.75
CA GLY A 176 -7.44 7.10 -12.97
C GLY A 176 -8.95 7.08 -12.66
N SER A 177 -9.78 7.07 -13.69
CA SER A 177 -11.22 6.89 -13.50
C SER A 177 -11.52 5.44 -13.12
N VAL A 178 -11.32 5.07 -11.85
CA VAL A 178 -11.83 3.79 -11.29
C VAL A 178 -13.36 3.81 -11.17
N ALA A 179 -14.02 4.88 -11.66
CA ALA A 179 -15.46 5.02 -11.79
C ALA A 179 -16.15 4.05 -12.77
N ALA A 180 -15.45 3.10 -13.39
CA ALA A 180 -16.00 2.17 -14.38
C ALA A 180 -16.21 0.72 -13.86
N GLU A 181 -15.98 0.45 -12.58
CA GLU A 181 -16.46 -0.78 -11.93
C GLU A 181 -17.60 -0.45 -10.94
N ARG A 182 -18.55 0.38 -11.37
CA ARG A 182 -19.88 0.34 -10.77
C ARG A 182 -20.52 -0.96 -11.20
N ARG A 183 -20.50 -1.96 -10.30
CA ARG A 183 -21.39 -3.13 -10.41
C ARG A 183 -22.80 -2.61 -10.70
N GLU A 184 -23.35 -3.03 -11.82
CA GLU A 184 -24.77 -2.87 -12.13
C GLU A 184 -25.57 -3.35 -10.91
N PRO A 185 -26.63 -2.64 -10.50
CA PRO A 185 -27.50 -3.15 -9.46
C PRO A 185 -28.06 -4.48 -9.95
N ALA A 186 -27.89 -5.53 -9.14
CA ALA A 186 -28.51 -6.82 -9.38
C ALA A 186 -30.00 -6.59 -9.63
N VAL A 187 -30.46 -6.96 -10.83
CA VAL A 187 -31.87 -7.06 -11.15
C VAL A 187 -32.42 -8.15 -10.25
N LEU A 188 -33.17 -7.76 -9.22
CA LEU A 188 -34.04 -8.66 -8.48
C LEU A 188 -35.13 -9.09 -9.45
N GLU A 189 -34.97 -10.28 -10.05
CA GLU A 189 -36.10 -11.02 -10.59
C GLU A 189 -37.00 -11.39 -9.42
N THR A 190 -38.10 -10.67 -9.29
CA THR A 190 -39.23 -11.07 -8.44
C THR A 190 -40.09 -12.05 -9.22
N ASP A 191 -40.11 -13.30 -8.80
CA ASP A 191 -41.23 -14.21 -9.06
C ASP A 191 -42.44 -13.86 -8.17
#